data_AF-A0A150ANQ5-F1
#
_entry.id   AF-A0A150ANQ5-F1
#
_cell.length_a   1.000
_cell.length_b   1.000
_cell.length_c   1.000
_cell.angle_alpha   90.00
_cell.angle_beta   90.00
_cell.angle_gamma   90.00
#
_symmetry.space_group_name_H-M   'P 1'
#
loop_
_entity.id
_entity.type
_entity.pdbx_description
1 polymer ?
#
loop_
_entity_poly.entity_id
_entity_poly.type
_entity_poly.pdbx_seq_one_letter_code
_entity_poly.pdbx_strand_id
1 'polypeptide(L)'
;MNTEKQLTWKSGTFSNKIKVYEDNNIIGSLDMSMMSKNSKVTLYNNEFCVENKSIWNSDSLIIDLNTNEVIGELTYTKLLGKAKITLDGKSYKWKTRNIFTSKWDLVDDEDRVYASYHSSLSSGKITISTPHPTLILIGLYSYVYMNQVSMLSSAGIA
;
A
#
# COMPACT_ATOMS: atom_id res chain seq x y z
N MET A 1 17.81 13.69 15.61
CA MET A 1 17.73 12.25 15.93
C MET A 1 16.65 11.68 15.02
N ASN A 2 17.04 10.88 14.01
CA ASN A 2 16.05 10.22 13.14
C ASN A 2 15.57 8.96 13.86
N THR A 3 14.44 9.07 14.55
CA THR A 3 13.82 7.90 15.18
C THR A 3 13.11 7.11 14.10
N GLU A 4 13.74 6.04 13.61
CA GLU A 4 13.08 5.09 12.72
C GLU A 4 11.87 4.51 13.43
N LYS A 5 10.69 4.67 12.84
CA LYS A 5 9.42 4.21 13.42
C LYS A 5 9.04 2.88 12.79
N GLN A 6 8.67 1.89 13.61
CA GLN A 6 8.33 0.56 13.12
C GLN A 6 6.84 0.29 13.30
N LEU A 7 6.20 -0.17 12.24
CA LEU A 7 4.83 -0.66 12.25
C LEU A 7 4.81 -2.15 11.94
N THR A 8 3.80 -2.83 12.43
CA THR A 8 3.48 -4.21 12.02
C THR A 8 2.08 -4.26 11.45
N TRP A 9 1.83 -5.17 10.52
CA TRP A 9 0.50 -5.36 9.96
C TRP A 9 0.16 -6.84 9.88
N LYS A 10 -1.14 -7.14 9.94
CA LYS A 10 -1.67 -8.49 9.84
C LYS A 10 -2.99 -8.50 9.07
N SER A 11 -3.10 -9.38 8.08
CA SER A 11 -4.36 -9.66 7.41
C SER A 11 -5.18 -10.64 8.25
N GLY A 12 -6.49 -10.42 8.36
CA GLY A 12 -7.37 -11.44 8.93
C GLY A 12 -7.45 -12.66 8.01
N THR A 13 -7.58 -13.86 8.59
CA THR A 13 -7.84 -15.10 7.85
C THR A 13 -9.14 -14.92 7.04
N PHE A 14 -9.07 -15.00 5.71
CA PHE A 14 -10.19 -14.83 4.77
C PHE A 14 -10.82 -13.43 4.64
N SER A 15 -10.34 -12.42 5.36
CA SER A 15 -10.90 -11.08 5.27
C SER A 15 -10.05 -10.18 4.37
N ASN A 16 -10.68 -9.43 3.48
CA ASN A 16 -10.09 -8.30 2.75
C ASN A 16 -9.69 -7.13 3.68
N LYS A 17 -9.55 -7.39 4.98
CA LYS A 17 -9.26 -6.42 6.03
C LYS A 17 -7.87 -6.69 6.61
N ILE A 18 -7.05 -5.65 6.65
CA ILE A 18 -5.73 -5.62 7.27
C ILE A 18 -5.79 -4.67 8.45
N LYS A 19 -5.14 -5.04 9.56
CA LYS A 19 -4.92 -4.17 10.70
C LYS A 19 -3.46 -3.76 10.76
N VAL A 20 -3.21 -2.50 11.09
CA VAL A 20 -1.88 -1.92 11.27
C VAL A 20 -1.69 -1.59 12.74
N TYR A 21 -0.51 -1.92 13.27
CA TYR A 21 -0.17 -1.83 14.67
C TYR A 21 1.12 -1.04 14.89
N GLU A 22 1.15 -0.26 15.95
CA GLU A 22 2.34 0.37 16.53
C GLU A 22 2.37 0.02 18.02
N ASP A 23 3.50 -0.50 18.51
CA ASP A 23 3.66 -0.93 19.90
C ASP A 23 2.49 -1.80 20.41
N ASN A 24 2.03 -2.73 19.56
CA ASN A 24 0.86 -3.61 19.75
C ASN A 24 -0.52 -2.94 19.82
N ASN A 25 -0.61 -1.62 19.66
CA ASN A 25 -1.87 -0.89 19.56
C ASN A 25 -2.32 -0.80 18.11
N ILE A 26 -3.62 -0.97 17.86
CA ILE A 26 -4.19 -0.78 16.52
C ILE A 26 -4.22 0.71 16.22
N ILE A 27 -3.52 1.12 15.16
CA ILE A 27 -3.44 2.52 14.73
C ILE A 27 -4.13 2.76 13.39
N GLY A 28 -4.53 1.68 12.69
CA GLY A 28 -5.09 1.78 11.36
C GLY A 28 -5.62 0.47 10.81
N SER A 29 -6.33 0.57 9.69
CA SER A 29 -6.87 -0.58 8.97
C SER A 29 -7.02 -0.30 7.48
N LEU A 30 -6.91 -1.35 6.67
CA LEU A 30 -7.21 -1.32 5.24
C LEU A 30 -8.36 -2.28 4.98
N ASP A 31 -9.42 -1.81 4.34
CA ASP A 31 -10.55 -2.61 3.86
C ASP A 31 -10.54 -2.60 2.33
N MET A 32 -10.08 -3.70 1.76
CA MET A 32 -9.94 -3.93 0.32
C MET A 32 -11.08 -4.80 -0.22
N SER A 33 -12.26 -4.76 0.41
CA SER A 33 -13.39 -5.59 -0.01
C SER A 33 -13.68 -5.42 -1.50
N MET A 34 -13.30 -6.44 -2.28
CA MET A 34 -13.28 -6.48 -3.76
C MET A 34 -14.62 -6.17 -4.45
N MET A 35 -15.72 -6.02 -3.71
CA MET A 35 -17.06 -5.78 -4.28
C MET A 35 -17.47 -4.31 -4.36
N SER A 36 -16.74 -3.39 -3.74
CA SER A 36 -16.90 -1.96 -4.00
C SER A 36 -15.76 -1.49 -4.91
N LYS A 37 -16.07 -0.61 -5.86
CA LYS A 37 -15.06 0.13 -6.64
C LYS A 37 -14.05 0.91 -5.76
N ASN A 38 -14.34 0.99 -4.47
CA ASN A 38 -13.70 1.80 -3.46
C ASN A 38 -13.10 0.89 -2.38
N SER A 39 -11.85 1.13 -2.01
CA SER A 39 -11.21 0.55 -0.83
C SER A 39 -11.04 1.63 0.23
N LYS A 40 -11.33 1.32 1.49
CA LYS A 40 -11.19 2.28 2.59
C LYS A 40 -9.88 2.04 3.35
N VAL A 41 -9.17 3.11 3.64
CA VAL A 41 -7.85 3.08 4.28
C VAL A 41 -7.87 4.03 5.47
N THR A 42 -7.41 3.59 6.63
CA THR A 42 -7.43 4.38 7.87
C THR A 42 -6.11 4.29 8.62
N LEU A 43 -5.59 5.41 9.13
CA LEU A 43 -4.37 5.45 9.97
C LEU A 43 -4.28 6.73 10.80
N TYR A 44 -4.02 6.60 12.10
CA TYR A 44 -3.90 7.73 13.05
C TYR A 44 -5.05 8.74 12.89
N ASN A 45 -6.29 8.26 12.73
CA ASN A 45 -7.52 9.01 12.47
C ASN A 45 -7.67 9.65 11.09
N ASN A 46 -6.72 9.50 10.18
CA ASN A 46 -6.91 9.90 8.79
C ASN A 46 -7.65 8.79 8.04
N GLU A 47 -8.64 9.16 7.23
CA GLU A 47 -9.43 8.24 6.43
C GLU A 47 -9.28 8.60 4.95
N PHE A 48 -8.92 7.61 4.14
CA PHE A 48 -8.74 7.76 2.70
C PHE A 48 -9.58 6.72 1.97
N CYS A 49 -10.01 7.08 0.78
CA CYS A 49 -10.66 6.18 -0.17
C CYS A 49 -9.75 5.99 -1.37
N VAL A 50 -9.50 4.74 -1.74
CA VAL A 50 -8.85 4.39 -3.00
C VAL A 50 -9.95 3.94 -3.97
N GLU A 51 -10.27 4.78 -4.96
CA GLU A 51 -11.31 4.52 -5.95
C GLU A 51 -10.69 4.06 -7.27
N ASN A 52 -11.05 2.87 -7.75
CA ASN A 52 -10.55 2.36 -9.02
C ASN A 52 -11.36 2.94 -10.19
N LYS A 53 -10.69 3.68 -11.10
CA LYS A 53 -11.37 4.34 -12.23
C LYS A 53 -12.00 3.34 -13.21
N SER A 54 -11.41 2.15 -13.37
CA SER A 54 -11.93 1.11 -14.26
C SER A 54 -11.39 -0.28 -13.93
N ILE A 55 -12.12 -1.32 -14.31
CA ILE A 55 -11.70 -2.74 -14.19
C ILE A 55 -10.55 -3.04 -15.19
N TRP A 56 -10.41 -2.21 -16.24
CA TRP A 56 -9.47 -2.43 -17.35
C TRP A 56 -8.29 -1.46 -17.39
N ASN A 57 -8.40 -0.29 -16.72
CA ASN A 57 -7.33 0.67 -16.57
C ASN A 57 -6.92 0.68 -15.11
N SER A 58 -5.67 0.30 -14.85
CA SER A 58 -5.13 0.10 -13.51
C SER A 58 -4.80 1.43 -12.79
N ASP A 59 -5.66 2.43 -12.95
CA ASP A 59 -5.53 3.75 -12.35
C ASP A 59 -6.57 3.87 -11.22
N SER A 60 -6.09 4.10 -10.01
CA SER A 60 -6.90 4.37 -8.82
C SER A 60 -6.68 5.80 -8.35
N LEU A 61 -7.74 6.48 -7.94
CA LEU A 61 -7.68 7.78 -7.26
C LEU A 61 -7.52 7.58 -5.76
N ILE A 62 -6.82 8.51 -5.12
CA ILE A 62 -6.67 8.58 -3.68
C ILE A 62 -7.39 9.83 -3.22
N ILE A 63 -8.45 9.64 -2.46
CA ILE A 63 -9.36 10.68 -2.00
C ILE A 63 -9.22 10.78 -0.48
N ASP A 64 -8.93 11.98 0.04
CA ASP A 64 -9.00 12.26 1.47
C ASP A 64 -10.48 12.38 1.86
N LEU A 65 -10.96 11.56 2.80
CA LEU A 65 -12.36 11.57 3.19
C LEU A 65 -12.72 12.71 4.15
N ASN A 66 -11.73 13.39 4.73
CA ASN A 66 -11.97 14.57 5.57
C ASN A 66 -12.24 15.81 4.72
N THR A 67 -11.48 15.98 3.62
CA THR A 67 -11.63 17.14 2.71
C THR A 67 -12.47 16.82 1.47
N ASN A 68 -12.67 15.54 1.16
CA ASN A 68 -13.26 15.04 -0.07
C ASN A 68 -12.48 15.46 -1.34
N GLU A 69 -11.17 15.67 -1.21
CA GLU A 69 -10.29 16.07 -2.31
C GLU A 69 -9.45 14.90 -2.81
N VAL A 70 -9.16 14.89 -4.12
CA VAL A 70 -8.20 13.97 -4.71
C VAL A 70 -6.79 14.46 -4.38
N ILE A 71 -6.08 13.68 -3.57
CA ILE A 71 -4.72 13.99 -3.12
C ILE A 71 -3.65 13.23 -3.90
N GLY A 72 -4.06 12.22 -4.68
CA GLY A 72 -3.12 11.40 -5.42
C GLY A 72 -3.75 10.39 -6.38
N GLU A 73 -2.87 9.70 -7.08
CA GLU A 73 -3.22 8.65 -8.04
C GLU A 73 -2.26 7.46 -7.87
N LEU A 74 -2.79 6.25 -8.08
CA LEU A 74 -2.06 5.00 -8.07
C LEU A 74 -2.20 4.36 -9.45
N THR A 75 -1.10 4.20 -10.17
CA THR A 75 -1.09 3.60 -11.51
C THR A 75 -0.28 2.32 -11.50
N TYR A 76 -0.85 1.22 -11.97
CA TYR A 76 -0.09 -0.01 -12.22
C TYR A 76 0.36 -0.07 -13.68
N THR A 77 1.67 -0.02 -13.91
CA THR A 77 2.24 -0.13 -15.26
C THR A 77 2.29 -1.58 -15.75
N LYS A 78 1.93 -1.82 -17.03
CA LYS A 78 1.93 -3.15 -17.69
C LYS A 78 3.31 -3.79 -17.79
N LEU A 79 4.38 -3.01 -17.73
CA LEU A 79 5.76 -3.50 -17.68
C LEU A 79 6.12 -3.85 -16.23
N LEU A 80 5.90 -5.13 -15.89
CA LEU A 80 6.48 -5.83 -14.74
C LEU A 80 6.17 -5.23 -13.37
N GLY A 81 4.91 -5.37 -12.91
CA GLY A 81 4.59 -5.42 -11.48
C GLY A 81 5.13 -4.26 -10.65
N LYS A 82 5.15 -3.05 -11.21
CA LYS A 82 5.56 -1.83 -10.51
C LYS A 82 4.38 -0.89 -10.48
N ALA A 83 3.87 -0.65 -9.28
CA ALA A 83 2.91 0.43 -9.03
C ALA A 83 3.68 1.76 -8.89
N LYS A 84 3.15 2.80 -9.51
CA LYS A 84 3.58 4.18 -9.33
C LYS A 84 2.54 4.90 -8.49
N ILE A 85 2.99 5.56 -7.42
CA ILE A 85 2.15 6.36 -6.55
C ILE A 85 2.47 7.83 -6.82
N THR A 86 1.47 8.64 -7.12
CA THR A 86 1.60 10.10 -7.20
C THR A 86 0.80 10.69 -6.04
N LEU A 87 1.45 11.48 -5.19
CA LEU A 87 0.82 12.10 -4.01
C LEU A 87 1.38 13.50 -3.84
N ASP A 88 0.51 14.50 -3.69
CA ASP A 88 0.89 15.92 -3.52
C ASP A 88 1.91 16.41 -4.56
N GLY A 89 1.74 15.99 -5.82
CA GLY A 89 2.62 16.34 -6.94
C GLY A 89 3.98 15.62 -6.96
N LYS A 90 4.25 14.73 -6.02
CA LYS A 90 5.46 13.89 -5.99
C LYS A 90 5.17 12.48 -6.46
N SER A 91 6.12 11.89 -7.19
CA SER A 91 6.05 10.50 -7.63
C SER A 91 6.89 9.58 -6.74
N TYR A 92 6.35 8.40 -6.48
CA TYR A 92 6.98 7.34 -5.71
C TYR A 92 6.82 6.02 -6.45
N LYS A 93 7.81 5.14 -6.28
CA LYS A 93 7.89 3.86 -6.96
C LYS A 93 8.36 2.77 -6.01
N TRP A 94 7.97 1.55 -6.33
CA TRP A 94 8.44 0.36 -5.66
C TRP A 94 9.78 -0.12 -6.20
N LYS A 95 10.73 -0.35 -5.30
CA LYS A 95 12.05 -0.92 -5.59
C LYS A 95 12.22 -2.22 -4.80
N THR A 96 12.37 -3.35 -5.48
CA THR A 96 12.69 -4.61 -4.81
C THR A 96 14.13 -4.58 -4.29
N ARG A 97 14.35 -5.09 -3.08
CA ARG A 97 15.69 -5.20 -2.49
C ARG A 97 16.35 -6.55 -2.78
N ASN A 98 15.59 -7.62 -3.06
CA ASN A 98 16.09 -8.97 -3.27
C ASN A 98 15.45 -9.69 -4.47
N ILE A 99 16.12 -10.74 -4.97
CA ILE A 99 15.67 -11.63 -6.05
C ILE A 99 14.39 -12.41 -5.66
N PHE A 100 14.19 -12.65 -4.35
CA PHE A 100 12.95 -13.17 -3.80
C PHE A 100 12.11 -12.01 -3.24
N THR A 101 10.89 -11.86 -3.74
CA THR A 101 9.95 -10.73 -3.70
C THR A 101 9.38 -10.33 -2.32
N SER A 102 10.08 -10.55 -1.20
CA SER A 102 9.57 -10.30 0.16
C SER A 102 10.05 -9.00 0.82
N LYS A 103 10.92 -8.25 0.14
CA LYS A 103 11.49 -6.98 0.64
C LYS A 103 11.38 -5.90 -0.43
N TRP A 104 10.64 -4.85 -0.09
CA TRP A 104 10.34 -3.76 -1.01
C TRP A 104 10.55 -2.41 -0.34
N ASP A 105 11.21 -1.51 -1.05
CA ASP A 105 11.41 -0.14 -0.63
C ASP A 105 10.48 0.76 -1.44
N LEU A 106 9.80 1.67 -0.73
CA LEU A 106 9.07 2.76 -1.33
C LEU A 106 10.01 3.95 -1.43
N VAL A 107 10.33 4.34 -2.65
CA VAL A 107 11.32 5.38 -2.95
C VAL A 107 10.72 6.48 -3.82
N ASP A 108 11.28 7.68 -3.75
CA ASP A 108 10.97 8.75 -4.71
C ASP A 108 11.79 8.62 -6.01
N ASP A 109 11.68 9.62 -6.88
CA ASP A 109 12.40 9.68 -8.16
C ASP A 109 13.93 9.79 -7.98
N GLU A 110 14.39 10.33 -6.84
CA GLU A 110 15.81 10.42 -6.47
C GLU A 110 16.30 9.17 -5.70
N ASP A 111 15.51 8.09 -5.67
CA ASP A 111 15.80 6.85 -4.96
C ASP A 111 15.94 6.99 -3.43
N ARG A 112 15.40 8.06 -2.83
CA ARG A 112 15.36 8.23 -1.37
C ARG A 112 14.30 7.30 -0.76
N VAL A 113 14.65 6.58 0.29
CA VAL A 113 13.76 5.62 0.95
C VAL A 113 12.82 6.32 1.94
N TYR A 114 11.52 6.16 1.74
CA TYR A 114 10.49 6.65 2.67
C TYR A 114 10.06 5.56 3.64
N ALA A 115 9.87 4.34 3.12
CA ALA A 115 9.50 3.19 3.92
C ALA A 115 10.03 1.89 3.30
N SER A 116 10.48 0.98 4.16
CA SER A 116 10.86 -0.39 3.80
C SER A 116 9.82 -1.38 4.32
N TYR A 117 9.38 -2.27 3.44
CA TYR A 117 8.36 -3.27 3.71
C TYR A 117 9.02 -4.64 3.69
N HIS A 118 8.86 -5.36 4.80
CA HIS A 118 9.27 -6.75 4.90
C HIS A 118 8.08 -7.61 5.29
N SER A 119 7.64 -8.46 4.37
CA SER A 119 6.32 -9.07 4.47
C SER A 119 6.32 -10.54 4.09
N SER A 120 5.38 -11.26 4.69
CA SER A 120 4.99 -12.63 4.40
C SER A 120 3.54 -12.66 3.89
N LEU A 121 2.96 -13.84 3.62
CA LEU A 121 1.62 -13.98 3.03
C LEU A 121 0.52 -13.22 3.79
N SER A 122 0.59 -13.13 5.11
CA SER A 122 -0.51 -12.61 5.94
C SER A 122 -0.09 -11.61 7.02
N SER A 123 1.19 -11.26 7.06
CA SER A 123 1.71 -10.30 8.02
C SER A 123 3.04 -9.71 7.56
N GLY A 124 3.40 -8.56 8.09
CA GLY A 124 4.68 -7.95 7.79
C GLY A 124 5.03 -6.81 8.73
N LYS A 125 6.21 -6.24 8.47
CA LYS A 125 6.77 -5.10 9.16
C LYS A 125 7.02 -3.97 8.17
N ILE A 126 6.84 -2.75 8.64
CA ILE A 126 7.13 -1.53 7.89
C ILE A 126 8.10 -0.71 8.73
N THR A 127 9.27 -0.42 8.17
CA THR A 127 10.22 0.53 8.76
C THR A 127 10.05 1.85 8.05
N ILE A 128 9.68 2.89 8.81
CA ILE A 128 9.47 4.23 8.32
C ILE A 128 10.76 5.02 8.50
N SER A 129 11.35 5.42 7.38
CA SER A 129 12.52 6.30 7.35
C SER A 129 12.09 7.77 7.32
N THR A 130 11.00 8.08 6.60
CA THR A 130 10.44 9.43 6.51
C THR A 130 8.93 9.38 6.84
N PRO A 131 8.47 10.04 7.92
CA PRO A 131 7.06 10.01 8.32
C PRO A 131 6.13 10.62 7.27
N HIS A 132 5.33 9.78 6.61
CA HIS A 132 4.27 10.19 5.71
C HIS A 132 3.11 9.18 5.77
N PRO A 133 2.16 9.32 6.71
CA PRO A 133 1.14 8.31 7.02
C PRO A 133 0.38 7.80 5.79
N THR A 134 -0.07 8.73 4.93
CA THR A 134 -0.80 8.45 3.69
C THR A 134 0.01 7.59 2.73
N LEU A 135 1.25 8.00 2.43
CA LEU A 135 2.17 7.29 1.54
C LEU A 135 2.49 5.88 2.07
N ILE A 136 2.68 5.74 3.39
CA ILE A 136 2.96 4.44 4.01
C ILE A 136 1.80 3.45 3.83
N LEU A 137 0.56 3.93 3.96
CA LEU A 137 -0.64 3.12 3.77
C LEU A 137 -0.93 2.78 2.32
N ILE A 138 -0.84 3.76 1.42
CA ILE A 138 -0.99 3.52 -0.01
C ILE A 138 0.06 2.53 -0.47
N GLY A 139 1.26 2.63 0.10
CA GLY A 139 2.29 1.63 -0.06
C GLY A 139 1.79 0.24 0.38
N LEU A 140 1.35 0.10 1.63
CA LEU A 140 0.85 -1.20 2.10
C LEU A 140 -0.31 -1.74 1.23
N TYR A 141 -1.25 -0.89 0.82
CA TYR A 141 -2.35 -1.24 -0.09
C TYR A 141 -1.83 -1.80 -1.41
N SER A 142 -0.95 -1.06 -2.08
CA SER A 142 -0.36 -1.44 -3.37
C SER A 142 0.38 -2.77 -3.28
N TYR A 143 1.15 -2.96 -2.21
CA TYR A 143 1.89 -4.18 -1.96
C TYR A 143 0.96 -5.38 -1.79
N VAL A 144 -0.10 -5.27 -0.99
CA VAL A 144 -1.02 -6.38 -0.78
C VAL A 144 -1.85 -6.66 -2.03
N TYR A 145 -2.30 -5.63 -2.74
CA TYR A 145 -3.00 -5.78 -4.01
C TYR A 145 -2.16 -6.57 -5.03
N MET A 146 -0.89 -6.22 -5.20
CA MET A 146 0.03 -6.93 -6.11
C MET A 146 0.21 -8.41 -5.72
N ASN A 147 0.31 -8.72 -4.43
CA ASN A 147 0.41 -10.11 -3.97
C ASN A 147 -0.89 -10.89 -4.20
N GLN A 148 -2.07 -10.30 -3.99
CA GLN A 148 -3.36 -10.95 -4.26
C GLN A 148 -3.53 -11.26 -5.74
N VAL A 149 -3.22 -10.31 -6.63
CA VAL A 149 -3.28 -10.51 -8.09
C VAL A 149 -2.31 -11.61 -8.53
N SER A 150 -1.09 -11.63 -7.98
CA SER A 150 -0.12 -12.70 -8.25
C SER A 150 -0.64 -14.08 -7.84
N MET A 151 -1.26 -14.21 -6.65
CA MET A 151 -1.82 -15.49 -6.19
C MET A 151 -2.96 -15.99 -7.09
N LEU A 152 -3.88 -15.10 -7.49
CA LEU A 152 -4.95 -15.44 -8.42
C LEU A 152 -4.42 -15.89 -9.79
N SER A 153 -3.39 -15.21 -10.30
CA SER A 153 -2.73 -15.62 -11.55
C SER A 153 -2.05 -16.99 -11.45
N SER A 154 -1.51 -17.35 -10.28
CA SER A 154 -0.90 -18.66 -10.04
C SER A 154 -1.92 -19.77 -9.80
N ALA A 155 -3.09 -19.46 -9.23
CA ALA A 155 -4.18 -20.42 -9.00
C ALA A 155 -4.97 -20.74 -10.28
N GLY A 156 -4.91 -19.87 -11.30
CA GLY A 156 -5.55 -20.07 -12.61
C GLY A 156 -4.74 -20.92 -13.60
N ILE A 157 -3.61 -21.52 -13.21
CA ILE A 157 -2.77 -22.40 -14.04
C ILE A 157 -2.61 -23.79 -13.37
N ALA A 158 -3.61 -24.25 -12.62
CA ALA A 158 -3.61 -25.61 -12.06
C ALA A 158 -4.76 -26.44 -12.63
#